data_AF-A0A9Q0LAJ7-F1
#
_entry.id   AF-A0A9Q0LAJ7-F1
#
_cell.length_a   1.000
_cell.length_b   1.000
_cell.length_c   1.000
_cell.angle_alpha   90.00
_cell.angle_beta   90.00
_cell.angle_gamma   90.00
#
_symmetry.space_group_name_H-M   'P 1'
#
loop_
_entity.id
_entity.type
_entity.pdbx_description
1 polymer ?
#
loop_
_entity_poly.entity_id
_entity_poly.type
_entity_poly.pdbx_seq_one_letter_code
_entity_poly.pdbx_strand_id
1 'polypeptide(L)'
;MNKFPDNSDIQHYGIGALANIANNEKNQIEIANLKGIEIIINSMNRFSENEDIQYVSCGALMNIASSNKENRVKIRELNGIESIIKTMNKFSENPEIQNRGNGALRYLSFNNENKVEIGKLNGIEIIINSMKNFPKKQNIQENGIGALKNLSLDEENKIKIKELNGIELIQETINNWKKNKEIQNWGLKALQIIN
;
A
#
# COMPACT_ATOMS: atom_id res chain seq x y z
N MET A 1 -12.57 -16.45 -12.26
CA MET A 1 -12.88 -15.65 -11.06
C MET A 1 -14.37 -15.33 -10.94
N ASN A 2 -15.00 -14.54 -11.82
CA ASN A 2 -16.43 -14.17 -11.68
C ASN A 2 -17.42 -15.34 -11.64
N LYS A 3 -17.15 -16.43 -12.38
CA LYS A 3 -17.99 -17.63 -12.39
C LYS A 3 -17.91 -18.45 -11.10
N PHE A 4 -16.83 -18.29 -10.33
CA PHE A 4 -16.57 -19.06 -9.10
C PHE A 4 -16.18 -18.11 -7.97
N PRO A 5 -17.07 -17.19 -7.57
CA PRO A 5 -16.76 -16.11 -6.64
C PRO A 5 -16.37 -16.61 -5.25
N ASP A 6 -16.87 -17.78 -4.85
CA ASP A 6 -16.69 -18.36 -3.51
C ASP A 6 -15.60 -19.45 -3.46
N ASN A 7 -14.91 -19.73 -4.57
CA ASN A 7 -13.79 -20.66 -4.59
C ASN A 7 -12.47 -19.91 -4.33
N SER A 8 -11.89 -20.12 -3.15
CA SER A 8 -10.66 -19.44 -2.72
C SER A 8 -9.47 -19.69 -3.63
N ASP A 9 -9.31 -20.91 -4.13
CA ASP A 9 -8.17 -21.28 -4.98
C ASP A 9 -8.26 -20.57 -6.33
N ILE A 10 -9.46 -20.54 -6.93
CA ILE A 10 -9.70 -19.82 -8.18
C ILE A 10 -9.47 -18.33 -8.02
N GLN A 11 -9.84 -17.74 -6.87
CA GLN A 11 -9.53 -16.34 -6.61
C GLN A 11 -8.02 -16.14 -6.40
N HIS A 12 -7.36 -16.97 -5.59
CA HIS A 12 -5.93 -16.89 -5.32
C HIS A 12 -5.11 -16.94 -6.62
N TYR A 13 -5.28 -17.98 -7.43
CA TYR A 13 -4.53 -18.14 -8.68
C TYR A 13 -4.88 -17.07 -9.70
N GLY A 14 -6.16 -16.69 -9.78
CA GLY A 14 -6.61 -15.65 -10.69
C GLY A 14 -6.02 -14.28 -10.36
N ILE A 15 -6.05 -13.88 -9.09
CA ILE A 15 -5.46 -12.62 -8.62
C ILE A 15 -3.94 -12.64 -8.76
N GLY A 16 -3.29 -13.78 -8.46
CA GLY A 16 -1.86 -13.96 -8.70
C GLY A 16 -1.48 -13.75 -10.17
N ALA A 17 -2.28 -14.27 -11.11
CA ALA A 17 -2.07 -14.04 -12.54
C ALA A 17 -2.24 -12.56 -12.91
N LEU A 18 -3.27 -11.87 -12.38
CA LEU A 18 -3.44 -10.43 -12.57
C LEU A 18 -2.24 -9.62 -12.05
N ALA A 19 -1.73 -9.96 -10.86
CA ALA A 19 -0.55 -9.31 -10.29
C ALA A 19 0.68 -9.43 -11.20
N ASN A 20 0.90 -10.62 -11.77
CA ASN A 20 2.05 -10.88 -12.63
C ASN A 20 2.00 -10.11 -13.96
N ILE A 21 0.81 -10.00 -14.57
CA ILE A 21 0.67 -9.30 -15.85
C ILE A 21 0.59 -7.77 -15.69
N ALA A 22 0.28 -7.25 -14.50
CA ALA A 22 0.19 -5.81 -14.21
C ALA A 22 1.54 -5.06 -14.17
N ASN A 23 2.59 -5.61 -14.78
CA ASN A 23 3.95 -5.07 -14.76
C ASN A 23 4.22 -3.93 -15.77
N ASN A 24 3.22 -3.55 -16.57
CA ASN A 24 3.29 -2.43 -17.50
C ASN A 24 1.93 -1.72 -17.59
N GLU A 25 1.96 -0.44 -17.95
CA GLU A 25 0.78 0.43 -17.95
C GLU A 25 -0.34 -0.08 -18.86
N LYS A 26 -0.03 -0.62 -20.06
CA LYS A 26 -1.03 -1.15 -20.99
C LYS A 26 -1.86 -2.27 -20.33
N ASN A 27 -1.19 -3.22 -19.68
CA ASN A 27 -1.88 -4.30 -18.99
C ASN A 27 -2.64 -3.81 -17.75
N GLN A 28 -2.11 -2.82 -17.03
CA GLN A 28 -2.80 -2.22 -15.89
C GLN A 28 -4.13 -1.57 -16.31
N ILE A 29 -4.16 -0.88 -17.45
CA ILE A 29 -5.38 -0.29 -18.04
C ILE A 29 -6.35 -1.40 -18.44
N GLU A 30 -5.87 -2.43 -19.14
CA GLU A 30 -6.74 -3.52 -19.60
C GLU A 30 -7.37 -4.29 -18.43
N ILE A 31 -6.61 -4.55 -17.37
CA ILE A 31 -7.13 -5.15 -16.14
C ILE A 31 -8.28 -4.30 -15.58
N ALA A 32 -8.12 -2.98 -15.51
CA ALA A 32 -9.16 -2.08 -15.01
C ALA A 32 -10.40 -2.08 -15.92
N ASN A 33 -10.22 -2.02 -17.24
CA ASN A 33 -11.32 -2.08 -18.21
C ASN A 33 -12.14 -3.36 -18.09
N LEU A 34 -11.48 -4.48 -17.78
CA LEU A 34 -12.11 -5.79 -17.58
C LEU A 34 -12.63 -6.01 -16.15
N LYS A 35 -12.78 -4.94 -15.37
CA LYS A 35 -13.27 -4.95 -13.98
C LYS A 35 -12.38 -5.73 -13.01
N GLY A 36 -11.10 -5.92 -13.33
CA GLY A 36 -10.18 -6.71 -12.50
C GLY A 36 -9.99 -6.10 -11.10
N ILE A 37 -10.01 -4.77 -10.98
CA ILE A 37 -9.89 -4.07 -9.69
C ILE A 37 -11.08 -4.41 -8.79
N GLU A 38 -12.30 -4.36 -9.31
CA GLU A 38 -13.53 -4.74 -8.61
C GLU A 38 -13.44 -6.20 -8.12
N ILE A 39 -12.96 -7.12 -8.97
CA ILE A 39 -12.88 -8.53 -8.60
C ILE A 39 -11.85 -8.76 -7.48
N ILE A 40 -10.70 -8.07 -7.53
CA ILE A 40 -9.68 -8.15 -6.48
C ILE A 40 -10.25 -7.65 -5.16
N ILE A 41 -10.87 -6.47 -5.13
CA ILE A 41 -11.42 -5.88 -3.90
C ILE A 41 -12.57 -6.73 -3.35
N ASN A 42 -13.47 -7.22 -4.21
CA ASN A 42 -14.54 -8.12 -3.79
C ASN A 42 -14.00 -9.42 -3.19
N SER A 43 -12.88 -9.94 -3.72
CA SER A 43 -12.22 -11.13 -3.17
C SER A 43 -11.57 -10.83 -1.83
N MET A 44 -10.91 -9.67 -1.66
CA MET A 44 -10.38 -9.25 -0.35
C MET A 44 -11.48 -9.20 0.70
N ASN A 45 -12.63 -8.63 0.37
CA ASN A 45 -13.76 -8.50 1.30
C ASN A 45 -14.40 -9.86 1.63
N ARG A 46 -14.61 -10.71 0.61
CA ARG A 46 -15.20 -12.04 0.79
C ARG A 46 -14.30 -12.96 1.62
N PHE A 47 -13.00 -12.93 1.36
CA PHE A 47 -12.01 -13.80 1.99
C PHE A 47 -11.11 -13.03 2.95
N SER A 48 -11.73 -12.22 3.82
CA SER A 48 -11.01 -11.32 4.72
C SER A 48 -10.16 -12.04 5.78
N GLU A 49 -10.39 -13.34 6.01
CA GLU A 49 -9.57 -14.20 6.90
C GLU A 49 -8.53 -15.04 6.13
N ASN A 50 -8.58 -15.06 4.80
CA ASN A 50 -7.65 -15.87 4.00
C ASN A 50 -6.39 -15.08 3.68
N GLU A 51 -5.33 -15.35 4.44
CA GLU A 51 -4.02 -14.69 4.32
C GLU A 51 -3.45 -14.73 2.90
N ASP A 52 -3.55 -15.87 2.20
CA ASP A 52 -3.01 -16.03 0.85
C ASP A 52 -3.73 -15.14 -0.17
N ILE A 53 -5.05 -15.02 -0.08
CA ILE A 53 -5.84 -14.12 -0.92
C ILE A 53 -5.48 -12.67 -0.62
N GLN A 54 -5.35 -12.31 0.65
CA GLN A 54 -4.93 -10.96 1.04
C GLN A 54 -3.55 -10.61 0.50
N TYR A 55 -2.60 -11.53 0.62
CA TYR A 55 -1.25 -11.39 0.10
C TYR A 55 -1.22 -11.14 -1.41
N VAL A 56 -1.90 -11.97 -2.22
CA VAL A 56 -1.93 -11.77 -3.68
C VAL A 56 -2.69 -10.51 -4.07
N SER A 57 -3.74 -10.15 -3.33
CA SER A 57 -4.56 -8.97 -3.62
C SER A 57 -3.83 -7.65 -3.36
N CYS A 58 -3.15 -7.52 -2.22
CA CYS A 58 -2.30 -6.35 -1.96
C CYS A 58 -1.21 -6.20 -3.02
N GLY A 59 -0.60 -7.30 -3.47
CA GLY A 59 0.39 -7.29 -4.55
C GLY A 59 -0.19 -6.86 -5.90
N ALA A 60 -1.38 -7.37 -6.25
CA ALA A 60 -2.08 -6.97 -7.47
C ALA A 60 -2.40 -5.47 -7.46
N LEU A 61 -2.97 -4.95 -6.37
CA LEU A 61 -3.31 -3.53 -6.25
C LEU A 61 -2.07 -2.62 -6.26
N MET A 62 -0.97 -3.06 -5.62
CA MET A 62 0.32 -2.38 -5.70
C MET A 62 0.79 -2.23 -7.15
N ASN A 63 0.77 -3.32 -7.93
CA ASN A 63 1.21 -3.30 -9.33
C ASN A 63 0.26 -2.48 -10.20
N ILE A 64 -1.05 -2.62 -10.04
CA ILE A 64 -2.07 -1.89 -10.80
C ILE A 64 -1.97 -0.37 -10.56
N ALA A 65 -1.63 0.06 -9.34
CA ALA A 65 -1.47 1.47 -8.99
C ALA A 65 -0.10 2.05 -9.39
N SER A 66 0.87 1.23 -9.78
CA SER A 66 2.28 1.65 -9.87
C SER A 66 2.52 2.73 -10.93
N SER A 67 1.90 2.61 -12.10
CA SER A 67 2.19 3.48 -13.26
C SER A 67 0.98 4.19 -13.85
N ASN A 68 -0.25 3.84 -13.47
CA ASN A 68 -1.46 4.44 -14.04
C ASN A 68 -2.24 5.30 -13.02
N LYS A 69 -2.50 6.58 -13.37
CA LYS A 69 -3.16 7.55 -12.47
C LYS A 69 -4.66 7.31 -12.32
N GLU A 70 -5.34 6.89 -13.38
CA GLU A 70 -6.77 6.57 -13.39
C GLU A 70 -7.07 5.36 -12.49
N ASN A 71 -6.20 4.35 -12.52
CA ASN A 71 -6.30 3.18 -11.67
C ASN A 71 -6.17 3.54 -10.18
N ARG A 72 -5.32 4.50 -9.82
CA ARG A 72 -5.23 4.97 -8.42
C ARG A 72 -6.54 5.58 -7.95
N VAL A 73 -7.22 6.35 -8.81
CA VAL A 73 -8.54 6.92 -8.54
C VAL A 73 -9.59 5.80 -8.46
N LYS A 74 -9.59 4.87 -9.41
CA LYS A 74 -10.54 3.75 -9.45
C LYS A 74 -10.44 2.84 -8.23
N ILE A 75 -9.22 2.55 -7.76
CA ILE A 75 -9.00 1.77 -6.53
C ILE A 75 -9.61 2.49 -5.33
N ARG A 76 -9.45 3.81 -5.21
CA ARG A 76 -10.08 4.62 -4.16
C ARG A 76 -11.60 4.54 -4.24
N GLU A 77 -12.18 4.83 -5.40
CA GLU A 77 -13.63 4.84 -5.62
C GLU A 77 -14.32 3.49 -5.33
N LEU A 78 -13.56 2.40 -5.39
CA LEU A 78 -14.02 1.05 -5.06
C LEU A 78 -13.73 0.64 -3.60
N ASN A 79 -13.34 1.57 -2.72
CA ASN A 79 -12.96 1.33 -1.32
C ASN A 79 -11.75 0.39 -1.17
N GLY A 80 -10.86 0.36 -2.16
CA GLY A 80 -9.66 -0.46 -2.15
C GLY A 80 -8.63 0.01 -1.11
N ILE A 81 -8.55 1.32 -0.83
CA ILE A 81 -7.67 1.87 0.22
C ILE A 81 -8.08 1.32 1.59
N GLU A 82 -9.37 1.38 1.93
CA GLU A 82 -9.90 0.83 3.17
C GLU A 82 -9.64 -0.67 3.29
N SER A 83 -9.82 -1.42 2.18
CA SER A 83 -9.56 -2.86 2.13
C SER A 83 -8.08 -3.17 2.43
N ILE A 84 -7.13 -2.43 1.82
CA ILE A 84 -5.70 -2.60 2.08
C ILE A 84 -5.36 -2.31 3.55
N ILE A 85 -5.88 -1.22 4.12
CA ILE A 85 -5.62 -0.84 5.51
C ILE A 85 -6.16 -1.89 6.48
N LYS A 86 -7.40 -2.37 6.28
CA LYS A 86 -8.00 -3.45 7.08
C LYS A 86 -7.15 -4.72 7.03
N THR A 87 -6.66 -5.08 5.85
CA THR A 87 -5.78 -6.24 5.66
C THR A 87 -4.46 -6.08 6.38
N MET A 88 -3.79 -4.93 6.25
CA MET A 88 -2.53 -4.66 6.96
C MET A 88 -2.72 -4.68 8.48
N ASN A 89 -3.83 -4.16 8.99
CA ASN A 89 -4.12 -4.17 10.42
C ASN A 89 -4.38 -5.60 10.93
N LYS A 90 -5.14 -6.41 10.17
CA LYS A 90 -5.46 -7.78 10.55
C LYS A 90 -4.22 -8.69 10.54
N PHE A 91 -3.39 -8.59 9.50
CA PHE A 91 -2.19 -9.40 9.33
C PHE A 91 -0.93 -8.60 9.71
N SER A 92 -0.95 -7.95 10.88
CA SER A 92 0.12 -7.08 11.37
C SER A 92 1.46 -7.81 11.51
N GLU A 93 1.41 -9.10 11.81
CA GLU A 93 2.60 -9.94 12.02
C GLU A 93 3.13 -10.59 10.73
N ASN A 94 2.48 -10.42 9.59
CA ASN A 94 2.96 -10.94 8.31
C ASN A 94 3.78 -9.88 7.56
N PRO A 95 5.12 -10.01 7.47
CA PRO A 95 5.98 -9.02 6.82
C PRO A 95 5.73 -8.88 5.31
N GLU A 96 5.28 -9.95 4.65
CA GLU A 96 5.05 -9.96 3.20
C GLU A 96 3.77 -9.20 2.82
N ILE A 97 2.70 -9.33 3.62
CA ILE A 97 1.50 -8.51 3.51
C ILE A 97 1.83 -7.05 3.85
N GLN A 98 2.58 -6.81 4.93
CA GLN A 98 3.01 -5.46 5.30
C GLN A 98 3.80 -4.78 4.17
N ASN A 99 4.75 -5.47 3.55
CA ASN A 99 5.52 -4.94 2.44
C ASN A 99 4.61 -4.53 1.25
N ARG A 100 3.72 -5.44 0.82
CA ARG A 100 2.82 -5.18 -0.31
C ARG A 100 1.79 -4.10 0.00
N GLY A 101 1.26 -4.08 1.22
CA GLY A 101 0.33 -3.06 1.68
C GLY A 101 0.98 -1.67 1.71
N ASN A 102 2.16 -1.54 2.32
CA ASN A 102 2.93 -0.28 2.28
C ASN A 102 3.23 0.16 0.84
N GLY A 103 3.61 -0.78 -0.03
CA GLY A 103 3.84 -0.51 -1.45
C GLY A 103 2.59 0.00 -2.17
N ALA A 104 1.44 -0.62 -1.94
CA ALA A 104 0.17 -0.18 -2.51
C ALA A 104 -0.21 1.22 -2.03
N LEU A 105 -0.15 1.50 -0.71
CA LEU A 105 -0.45 2.83 -0.15
C LEU A 105 0.55 3.89 -0.66
N ARG A 106 1.82 3.54 -0.83
CA ARG A 106 2.82 4.41 -1.45
C ARG A 106 2.44 4.80 -2.87
N TYR A 107 2.04 3.86 -3.72
CA TYR A 107 1.66 4.18 -5.10
C TYR A 107 0.32 4.93 -5.17
N LEU A 108 -0.64 4.57 -4.32
CA LEU A 108 -1.94 5.24 -4.25
C LEU A 108 -1.79 6.70 -3.78
N SER A 109 -0.89 6.98 -2.83
CA SER A 109 -0.64 8.33 -2.30
C SER A 109 -0.01 9.31 -3.29
N PHE A 110 0.35 8.90 -4.51
CA PHE A 110 0.72 9.86 -5.55
C PHE A 110 -0.47 10.74 -5.98
N ASN A 111 -1.71 10.24 -5.91
CA ASN A 111 -2.91 11.06 -6.10
C ASN A 111 -3.24 11.85 -4.81
N ASN A 112 -3.75 13.08 -4.91
CA ASN A 112 -3.93 13.98 -3.76
C ASN A 112 -5.11 13.57 -2.89
N GLU A 113 -6.26 13.27 -3.48
CA GLU A 113 -7.44 12.84 -2.74
C GLU A 113 -7.20 11.49 -2.04
N ASN A 114 -6.41 10.61 -2.66
CA ASN A 114 -5.98 9.36 -2.03
C ASN A 114 -5.11 9.61 -0.80
N LYS A 115 -4.25 10.64 -0.77
CA LYS A 115 -3.49 10.99 0.46
C LYS A 115 -4.44 11.32 1.60
N VAL A 116 -5.42 12.17 1.33
CA VAL A 116 -6.44 12.59 2.31
C VAL A 116 -7.20 11.38 2.83
N GLU A 117 -7.63 10.48 1.94
CA GLU A 117 -8.39 9.29 2.32
C GLU A 117 -7.56 8.31 3.16
N ILE A 118 -6.31 8.03 2.77
CA ILE A 118 -5.38 7.21 3.58
C ILE A 118 -5.25 7.78 4.99
N GLY A 119 -5.12 9.09 5.11
CA GLY A 119 -5.05 9.80 6.38
C GLY A 119 -6.31 9.68 7.24
N LYS A 120 -7.50 9.76 6.62
CA LYS A 120 -8.80 9.63 7.29
C LYS A 120 -9.08 8.20 7.76
N LEU A 121 -8.54 7.22 7.06
CA LEU A 121 -8.68 5.79 7.38
C LEU A 121 -7.57 5.28 8.32
N ASN A 122 -6.88 6.15 9.06
CA ASN A 122 -5.77 5.81 9.96
C ASN A 122 -4.60 5.06 9.29
N GLY A 123 -4.45 5.18 7.96
CA GLY A 123 -3.38 4.48 7.23
C GLY A 123 -1.98 4.91 7.64
N ILE A 124 -1.79 6.14 8.12
CA ILE A 124 -0.49 6.63 8.62
C ILE A 124 -0.03 5.82 9.84
N GLU A 125 -0.92 5.58 10.80
CA GLU A 125 -0.62 4.77 11.99
C GLU A 125 -0.27 3.33 11.60
N ILE A 126 -1.02 2.75 10.67
CA ILE A 126 -0.76 1.40 10.16
C ILE A 126 0.63 1.31 9.49
N ILE A 127 1.02 2.29 8.68
CA ILE A 127 2.35 2.33 8.04
C ILE A 127 3.46 2.46 9.10
N ILE A 128 3.28 3.35 10.08
CA ILE A 128 4.25 3.56 11.18
C ILE A 128 4.42 2.27 12.00
N ASN A 129 3.33 1.61 12.37
CA ASN A 129 3.37 0.36 13.14
C ASN A 129 4.02 -0.77 12.32
N SER A 130 3.72 -0.85 11.03
CA SER A 130 4.36 -1.78 10.10
C SER A 130 5.89 -1.63 10.08
N MET A 131 6.37 -0.39 9.97
CA MET A 131 7.80 -0.10 10.01
C MET A 131 8.43 -0.40 11.38
N LYS A 132 7.74 -0.12 12.49
CA LYS A 132 8.21 -0.42 13.85
C LYS A 132 8.28 -1.92 14.14
N ASN A 133 7.32 -2.70 13.64
CA ASN A 133 7.29 -4.16 13.83
C ASN A 133 8.39 -4.87 13.03
N PHE A 134 8.80 -4.29 11.88
CA PHE A 134 9.80 -4.90 10.99
C PHE A 134 10.99 -3.98 10.67
N PRO A 135 11.77 -3.54 11.69
CA PRO A 135 12.84 -2.55 11.52
C PRO A 135 14.00 -3.06 10.64
N LYS A 136 14.16 -4.39 10.57
CA LYS A 136 15.23 -5.07 9.81
C LYS A 136 14.82 -5.47 8.38
N LYS A 137 13.58 -5.21 7.94
CA LYS A 137 13.08 -5.58 6.61
C LYS A 137 13.18 -4.38 5.67
N GLN A 138 14.23 -4.36 4.83
CA GLN A 138 14.54 -3.24 3.94
C GLN A 138 13.36 -2.79 3.08
N ASN A 139 12.66 -3.73 2.45
CA ASN A 139 11.50 -3.48 1.58
C ASN A 139 10.34 -2.79 2.31
N ILE A 140 10.06 -3.18 3.56
CA ILE A 140 9.05 -2.53 4.40
C ILE A 140 9.47 -1.10 4.72
N GLN A 141 10.73 -0.89 5.10
CA GLN A 141 11.25 0.45 5.41
C GLN A 141 11.25 1.37 4.19
N GLU A 142 11.68 0.88 3.02
CA GLU A 142 11.64 1.62 1.76
C GLU A 142 10.22 2.04 1.39
N ASN A 143 9.27 1.10 1.38
CA ASN A 143 7.90 1.39 0.99
C ASN A 143 7.20 2.28 2.03
N GLY A 144 7.41 2.02 3.31
CA GLY A 144 6.84 2.82 4.41
C GLY A 144 7.32 4.27 4.37
N ILE A 145 8.64 4.51 4.27
CA ILE A 145 9.18 5.88 4.12
C ILE A 145 8.66 6.53 2.85
N GLY A 146 8.64 5.82 1.73
CA GLY A 146 8.12 6.35 0.47
C GLY A 146 6.66 6.77 0.58
N ALA A 147 5.83 6.01 1.31
CA ALA A 147 4.45 6.35 1.61
C ALA A 147 4.37 7.58 2.53
N LEU A 148 5.08 7.59 3.67
CA LEU A 148 5.08 8.72 4.61
C LEU A 148 5.53 10.03 3.96
N LYS A 149 6.57 9.98 3.12
CA LYS A 149 7.02 11.13 2.32
C LYS A 149 5.92 11.66 1.41
N ASN A 150 5.16 10.78 0.76
CA ASN A 150 4.10 11.20 -0.16
C ASN A 150 2.90 11.76 0.64
N LEU A 151 2.54 11.10 1.75
CA LEU A 151 1.44 11.50 2.61
C LEU A 151 1.70 12.83 3.32
N SER A 152 2.95 13.14 3.68
CA SER A 152 3.32 14.40 4.35
C SER A 152 3.13 15.65 3.49
N LEU A 153 2.84 15.50 2.19
CA LEU A 153 2.48 16.61 1.29
C LEU A 153 1.06 17.14 1.53
N ASP A 154 0.25 16.42 2.30
CA ASP A 154 -1.02 16.91 2.82
C ASP A 154 -0.83 17.43 4.26
N GLU A 155 -1.43 18.58 4.59
CA GLU A 155 -1.17 19.27 5.86
C GLU A 155 -1.76 18.52 7.08
N GLU A 156 -2.96 17.94 6.96
CA GLU A 156 -3.55 17.15 8.05
C GLU A 156 -2.73 15.88 8.31
N ASN A 157 -2.28 15.23 7.23
CA ASN A 157 -1.41 14.06 7.31
C ASN A 157 -0.06 14.40 7.92
N LYS A 158 0.51 15.57 7.60
CA LYS A 158 1.76 16.04 8.19
C LYS A 158 1.64 16.16 9.71
N ILE A 159 0.54 16.73 10.20
CA ILE A 159 0.24 16.84 11.64
C ILE A 159 0.14 15.44 12.27
N LYS A 160 -0.64 14.54 11.66
CA LYS A 160 -0.77 13.14 12.15
C LYS A 160 0.56 12.40 12.21
N ILE A 161 1.43 12.59 11.22
CA ILE A 161 2.77 11.98 11.21
C ILE A 161 3.59 12.49 12.41
N LYS A 162 3.51 13.79 12.75
CA LYS A 162 4.17 14.35 13.95
C LYS A 162 3.63 13.73 15.23
N GLU A 163 2.31 13.70 15.38
CA GLU A 163 1.63 13.17 16.58
C GLU A 163 1.94 11.70 16.84
N LEU A 164 2.18 10.92 15.79
CA LEU A 164 2.50 9.49 15.87
C LEU A 164 4.00 9.18 16.04
N ASN A 165 4.82 10.20 16.35
CA ASN A 165 6.28 10.11 16.44
C ASN A 165 6.94 9.60 15.15
N GLY A 166 6.38 10.03 14.01
CA GLY A 166 6.87 9.63 12.69
C GLY A 166 8.20 10.27 12.33
N ILE A 167 8.51 11.46 12.86
CA ILE A 167 9.80 12.14 12.63
C ILE A 167 10.95 11.29 13.19
N GLU A 168 10.82 10.85 14.44
CA GLU A 168 11.81 10.05 15.15
C GLU A 168 12.02 8.70 14.44
N LEU A 169 10.93 8.05 14.04
CA LEU A 169 10.99 6.80 13.29
C LEU A 169 11.72 6.98 11.95
N ILE A 170 11.44 8.06 11.21
CA ILE A 170 12.11 8.34 9.94
C ILE A 170 13.61 8.57 10.18
N GLN A 171 13.99 9.36 11.19
CA GLN A 171 15.38 9.59 11.55
C GLN A 171 16.10 8.28 11.92
N GLU A 172 15.48 7.45 12.76
CA GLU A 172 16.01 6.14 13.14
C GLU A 172 16.21 5.26 11.91
N THR A 173 15.22 5.20 11.02
CA THR A 173 15.27 4.38 9.82
C THR A 173 16.38 4.82 8.86
N ILE A 174 16.56 6.13 8.66
CA ILE A 174 17.67 6.70 7.88
C ILE A 174 19.02 6.28 8.50
N ASN A 175 19.13 6.33 9.82
CA ASN A 175 20.35 5.94 10.54
C ASN A 175 20.65 4.44 10.44
N ASN A 176 19.62 3.59 10.46
CA ASN A 176 19.76 2.14 10.33
C ASN A 176 20.10 1.71 8.88
N TRP A 177 19.69 2.49 7.88
CA TRP A 177 19.83 2.15 6.45
C TRP A 177 20.69 3.15 5.66
N LYS A 178 21.87 3.51 6.19
CA LYS A 178 22.78 4.54 5.61
C LYS A 178 23.20 4.31 4.16
N LYS A 179 23.33 3.05 3.74
CA LYS A 179 23.76 2.67 2.37
C LYS A 179 22.59 2.57 1.39
N ASN A 180 21.35 2.59 1.88
CA ASN A 180 20.16 2.47 1.04
C ASN A 180 19.76 3.83 0.48
N LYS A 181 20.05 4.06 -0.80
CA LYS A 181 19.84 5.37 -1.43
C LYS A 181 18.39 5.84 -1.40
N GLU A 182 17.43 4.93 -1.55
CA GLU A 182 16.01 5.29 -1.58
C GLU A 182 15.50 5.70 -0.20
N ILE A 183 15.84 4.94 0.85
CA ILE A 183 15.53 5.30 2.24
C ILE A 183 16.15 6.66 2.58
N GLN A 184 17.43 6.88 2.23
CA GLN A 184 18.08 8.18 2.48
C GLN A 184 17.34 9.32 1.74
N ASN A 185 17.09 9.15 0.45
CA ASN A 185 16.48 10.17 -0.40
C ASN A 185 15.06 10.53 0.05
N TRP A 186 14.19 9.54 0.24
CA TRP A 186 12.80 9.78 0.64
C TRP A 186 12.68 10.19 2.09
N GLY A 187 13.50 9.62 2.99
CA GLY A 187 13.50 9.95 4.40
C GLY A 187 13.90 11.41 4.65
N LEU A 188 15.01 11.86 4.04
CA LEU A 188 15.45 13.25 4.16
C LEU A 188 14.42 14.24 3.59
N LYS A 189 13.79 13.89 2.45
CA LYS A 189 12.70 14.70 1.89
C LYS A 189 11.48 14.74 2.80
N ALA A 190 11.08 13.62 3.39
CA ALA A 190 9.99 13.59 4.36
C ALA A 190 10.28 14.53 5.54
N LEU A 191 11.48 14.45 6.13
CA LEU A 191 11.87 15.34 7.22
C LEU A 191 11.86 16.82 6.84
N GLN A 192 12.26 17.17 5.61
CA GLN A 192 12.19 18.55 5.11
C GLN A 192 10.76 19.05 4.92
N ILE A 193 9.84 18.17 4.52
CA ILE A 193 8.42 18.53 4.32
C ILE A 193 7.69 18.63 5.66
N ILE A 194 8.03 17.74 6.61
CA ILE A 194 7.33 17.64 7.89
C ILE A 194 7.76 18.76 8.83
N ASN A 195 9.05 19.07 8.93
CA ASN A 195 9.56 20.14 9.82
C ASN A 195 9.02 21.51 9.42
#